data_AF-A0A532AIQ9-F1
#
_entry.id   AF-A0A532AIQ9-F1
#
_cell.length_a   1.000
_cell.length_b   1.000
_cell.length_c   1.000
_cell.angle_alpha   90.00
_cell.angle_beta   90.00
_cell.angle_gamma   90.00
#
_symmetry.space_group_name_H-M   'P 1'
#
loop_
_entity.id
_entity.type
_entity.pdbx_description
1 polymer ?
#
loop_
_entity_poly.entity_id
_entity_poly.type
_entity_poly.pdbx_seq_one_letter_code
_entity_poly.pdbx_strand_id
1 'polypeptide(L)'
;QRRSRIDSNPQAVLDEEVDATLWQNQPYRIPVIGWMQEMEKLNRTDAMAFYDKYYTPNNAVLVVAGDVEPEVVKALAEKTYGKVARGPDLPPRIRPVEPEQNTRRTVTLS
;
A
#
# COMPACT_ATOMS: atom_id res chain seq x y z
N GLN A 1 -16.78 2.81 0.26
CA GLN A 1 -16.38 1.39 0.46
C GLN A 1 -16.26 0.71 -0.90
N ARG A 2 -15.52 -0.41 -1.04
CA ARG A 2 -15.27 -1.16 -2.30
C ARG A 2 -16.49 -1.26 -3.22
N ARG A 3 -17.64 -1.60 -2.64
CA ARG A 3 -18.96 -1.66 -3.30
C ARG A 3 -19.37 -0.42 -4.10
N SER A 4 -18.89 0.76 -3.73
CA SER A 4 -19.22 2.04 -4.39
C SER A 4 -18.16 2.51 -5.38
N ARG A 5 -16.94 1.99 -5.33
CA ARG A 5 -15.82 2.45 -6.18
C ARG A 5 -15.37 1.40 -7.20
N ILE A 6 -15.48 0.12 -6.84
CA ILE A 6 -15.00 -1.01 -7.65
C ILE A 6 -16.19 -1.83 -8.13
N ASP A 7 -16.93 -2.48 -7.22
CA ASP A 7 -17.94 -3.47 -7.61
C ASP A 7 -19.10 -2.87 -8.45
N SER A 8 -19.34 -1.56 -8.34
CA SER A 8 -20.34 -0.83 -9.13
C SER A 8 -19.79 -0.25 -10.45
N ASN A 9 -18.51 -0.45 -10.75
CA ASN A 9 -17.82 0.08 -11.92
C ASN A 9 -17.17 -1.07 -12.72
N PRO A 10 -17.75 -1.50 -13.85
CA PRO A 10 -17.22 -2.58 -14.68
C PRO A 10 -15.77 -2.37 -15.12
N GLN A 11 -15.36 -1.13 -15.38
CA GLN A 11 -13.97 -0.83 -15.74
C GLN A 11 -13.02 -1.16 -14.59
N ALA A 12 -13.39 -0.77 -13.36
CA ALA A 12 -12.56 -1.02 -12.19
C ALA A 12 -12.43 -2.52 -11.89
N VAL A 13 -13.51 -3.28 -12.08
CA VAL A 13 -13.49 -4.75 -11.96
C VAL A 13 -12.58 -5.37 -13.03
N LEU A 14 -12.71 -4.93 -14.29
CA LEU A 14 -11.86 -5.42 -15.36
C LEU A 14 -10.38 -5.12 -15.11
N ASP A 15 -10.04 -3.92 -14.64
CA ASP A 15 -8.66 -3.53 -14.33
C ASP A 15 -8.04 -4.41 -13.24
N GLU A 16 -8.80 -4.71 -12.16
CA GLU A 16 -8.34 -5.62 -11.10
C GLU A 16 -8.06 -7.03 -11.63
N GLU A 17 -8.94 -7.56 -12.49
CA GLU A 17 -8.76 -8.89 -13.09
C GLU A 17 -7.59 -8.93 -14.08
N VAL A 18 -7.36 -7.84 -14.83
CA VAL A 18 -6.20 -7.69 -15.71
C VAL A 18 -4.91 -7.68 -14.91
N ASP A 19 -4.82 -6.88 -13.84
CA ASP A 19 -3.64 -6.84 -12.96
C ASP A 19 -3.39 -8.20 -12.30
N ALA A 20 -4.45 -8.85 -11.79
CA ALA A 20 -4.36 -10.17 -11.17
C ALA A 20 -3.86 -11.25 -12.13
N THR A 21 -4.17 -11.09 -13.43
CA THR A 21 -3.75 -12.00 -14.51
C THR A 21 -2.36 -11.69 -15.06
N LEU A 22 -1.96 -10.41 -15.07
CA LEU A 22 -0.70 -9.95 -15.63
C LEU A 22 0.49 -10.26 -14.71
N TRP A 23 0.35 -9.91 -13.44
CA TRP A 23 1.41 -9.96 -12.45
C TRP A 23 1.47 -11.34 -11.78
N GLN A 24 2.57 -12.06 -11.97
CA GLN A 24 2.73 -13.42 -11.43
C GLN A 24 3.36 -13.38 -10.03
N ASN A 25 4.44 -12.62 -9.88
CA ASN A 25 5.22 -12.53 -8.64
C ASN A 25 5.05 -11.18 -7.93
N GLN A 26 4.83 -10.07 -8.65
CA GLN A 26 4.66 -8.75 -8.07
C GLN A 26 3.39 -8.71 -7.21
N PRO A 27 3.45 -8.02 -6.06
CA PRO A 27 2.26 -7.72 -5.27
C PRO A 27 1.20 -6.87 -5.99
N TYR A 28 1.51 -6.29 -7.16
CA TYR A 28 0.56 -5.51 -7.97
C TYR A 28 -0.63 -6.32 -8.48
N ARG A 29 -0.56 -7.65 -8.45
CA ARG A 29 -1.73 -8.53 -8.64
C ARG A 29 -2.82 -8.40 -7.56
N ILE A 30 -2.49 -7.77 -6.42
CA ILE A 30 -3.39 -7.64 -5.27
C ILE A 30 -4.02 -6.25 -5.34
N PRO A 31 -5.35 -6.15 -5.41
CA PRO A 31 -6.04 -4.86 -5.38
C PRO A 31 -5.66 -4.03 -4.15
N VAL A 32 -5.58 -2.71 -4.31
CA VAL A 32 -5.19 -1.78 -3.22
C VAL A 32 -6.09 -1.93 -1.98
N ILE A 33 -7.38 -2.16 -2.18
CA ILE A 33 -8.36 -2.36 -1.09
C ILE A 33 -8.35 -3.81 -0.56
N GLY A 34 -7.73 -4.74 -1.31
CA GLY A 34 -7.80 -6.17 -1.08
C GLY A 34 -9.04 -6.82 -1.71
N TRP A 35 -9.07 -8.16 -1.65
CA TRP A 35 -10.18 -8.95 -2.13
C TRP A 35 -11.31 -9.01 -1.11
N MET A 36 -12.57 -8.99 -1.56
CA MET A 36 -13.73 -8.91 -0.67
C MET A 36 -13.74 -10.02 0.39
N GLN A 37 -13.51 -11.27 -0.02
CA GLN A 37 -13.48 -12.43 0.88
C GLN A 37 -12.34 -12.40 1.92
N GLU A 38 -11.27 -11.66 1.64
CA GLU A 38 -10.17 -11.45 2.58
C GLU A 38 -10.53 -10.33 3.57
N MET A 39 -11.07 -9.23 3.04
CA MET A 39 -11.52 -8.09 3.85
C MET A 39 -12.59 -8.48 4.88
N GLU A 40 -13.53 -9.36 4.52
CA GLU A 40 -14.59 -9.83 5.42
C GLU A 40 -14.07 -10.59 6.65
N LYS A 41 -12.83 -11.08 6.60
CA LYS A 41 -12.18 -11.79 7.71
C LYS A 41 -11.37 -10.85 8.61
N LEU A 42 -11.05 -9.64 8.14
CA LEU A 42 -10.25 -8.69 8.88
C LEU A 42 -11.06 -8.07 10.02
N ASN A 43 -10.44 -7.96 11.19
CA ASN A 43 -11.04 -7.35 12.37
C ASN A 43 -10.18 -6.20 12.91
N ARG A 44 -10.65 -5.57 13.99
CA ARG A 44 -9.95 -4.44 14.63
C ARG A 44 -8.55 -4.80 15.11
N THR A 45 -8.36 -6.01 15.62
CA THR A 45 -7.05 -6.48 16.10
C THR A 45 -6.06 -6.56 14.96
N ASP A 46 -6.47 -7.04 13.79
CA ASP A 46 -5.62 -7.09 12.59
C ASP A 46 -5.22 -5.68 12.13
N ALA A 47 -6.19 -4.74 12.15
CA ALA A 47 -5.93 -3.35 11.80
C ALA A 47 -4.95 -2.66 12.76
N MET A 48 -5.11 -2.88 14.07
CA MET A 48 -4.19 -2.37 15.08
C MET A 48 -2.80 -2.98 14.94
N ALA A 49 -2.71 -4.30 14.72
CA ALA A 49 -1.44 -4.98 14.51
C ALA A 49 -0.71 -4.46 13.26
N PHE A 50 -1.44 -4.15 12.18
CA PHE A 50 -0.86 -3.51 10.99
C PHE A 50 -0.35 -2.11 11.30
N TYR A 51 -1.16 -1.29 12.00
CA TYR A 51 -0.78 0.07 12.39
C TYR A 51 0.49 0.06 13.25
N ASP A 52 0.51 -0.71 14.33
CA ASP A 52 1.64 -0.78 15.27
C ASP A 52 2.93 -1.28 14.58
N LYS A 53 2.80 -2.13 13.56
CA LYS A 53 3.93 -2.65 12.79
C LYS A 53 4.48 -1.64 11.79
N TYR A 54 3.62 -0.96 11.03
CA TYR A 54 4.04 -0.19 9.85
C TYR A 54 3.98 1.33 10.01
N TYR A 55 3.22 1.86 10.97
CA TYR A 55 3.12 3.31 11.25
C TYR A 55 4.14 3.74 12.31
N THR A 56 5.41 3.52 12.01
CA THR A 56 6.54 3.82 12.92
C THR A 56 7.50 4.84 12.29
N PRO A 57 8.20 5.67 13.08
CA PRO A 57 9.07 6.73 12.53
C PRO A 57 10.18 6.21 11.60
N ASN A 58 10.71 5.01 11.85
CA ASN A 58 11.71 4.36 10.99
C ASN A 58 11.13 3.83 9.66
N ASN A 59 9.82 3.97 9.42
CA ASN A 59 9.14 3.68 8.15
C ASN A 59 8.54 4.93 7.48
N ALA A 60 8.74 6.12 8.04
CA ALA A 60 8.06 7.34 7.60
C ALA A 60 9.05 8.37 7.02
N VAL A 61 8.56 9.21 6.11
CA VAL A 61 9.30 10.35 5.56
C VAL A 61 8.43 11.59 5.68
N LEU A 62 8.96 12.65 6.28
CA LEU A 62 8.34 13.98 6.29
C LEU A 62 8.79 14.76 5.07
N VAL A 63 7.84 15.19 4.25
CA VAL A 63 8.08 16.03 3.07
C VAL A 63 7.47 17.41 3.34
N VAL A 64 8.26 18.46 3.18
CA VAL A 64 7.83 19.87 3.28
C VAL A 64 8.26 20.57 2.01
N ALA A 65 7.33 21.27 1.36
CA ALA A 65 7.57 21.95 0.09
C ALA A 65 6.89 23.33 0.08
N GLY A 66 7.58 24.33 -0.45
CA GLY A 66 7.13 25.73 -0.48
C GLY A 66 8.27 26.69 -0.18
N ASP A 67 7.92 27.93 0.16
CA ASP A 67 8.84 28.94 0.65
C ASP A 67 9.11 28.68 2.15
N VAL A 68 10.15 27.91 2.45
CA VAL A 68 10.51 27.50 3.81
C VAL A 68 12.02 27.48 4.00
N GLU A 69 12.46 27.86 5.20
CA GLU A 69 13.85 27.73 5.63
C GLU A 69 14.12 26.31 6.17
N PRO A 70 15.00 25.51 5.54
CA PRO A 70 15.23 24.11 5.91
C PRO A 70 15.61 23.91 7.38
N GLU A 71 16.42 24.81 7.94
CA GLU A 71 16.90 24.75 9.32
C GLU A 71 15.76 24.93 10.32
N VAL A 72 14.83 25.85 10.02
CA VAL A 72 13.64 26.09 10.84
C VAL A 72 12.72 24.87 10.79
N VAL A 73 12.49 24.33 9.59
CA VAL A 73 11.68 23.12 9.41
C VAL A 73 12.27 21.94 10.18
N LYS A 74 13.58 21.74 10.10
CA LYS A 74 14.26 20.65 10.81
C LYS A 74 14.11 20.80 12.33
N ALA A 75 14.35 22.00 12.87
CA ALA A 75 14.22 22.25 14.31
C ALA A 75 12.78 22.01 14.80
N LEU A 76 11.77 22.40 14.01
CA LEU A 76 10.37 22.12 14.31
C LEU A 76 10.07 20.62 14.25
N ALA A 77 10.54 19.92 13.22
CA ALA A 77 10.33 18.48 13.06
C ALA A 77 10.94 17.67 14.22
N GLU A 78 12.15 18.04 14.67
CA GLU A 78 12.80 17.44 15.84
C GLU A 78 12.00 17.71 17.13
N LYS A 79 11.50 18.96 17.31
CA LYS A 79 10.71 19.36 18.48
C LYS A 79 9.32 18.70 18.54
N THR A 80 8.72 18.35 17.40
CA THR A 80 7.39 17.75 17.30
C THR A 80 7.48 16.24 17.11
N TYR A 81 7.85 15.79 15.91
CA TYR A 81 7.88 14.39 15.52
C TYR A 81 9.07 13.63 16.10
N GLY A 82 10.19 14.31 16.39
CA GLY A 82 11.38 13.71 17.00
C GLY A 82 11.16 13.12 18.41
N LYS A 83 10.02 13.42 19.04
CA LYS A 83 9.61 12.84 20.34
C LYS A 83 9.04 11.43 20.20
N VAL A 84 8.64 11.01 19.00
CA VAL A 84 8.05 9.69 18.77
C VAL A 84 9.17 8.66 18.76
N ALA A 85 9.06 7.65 19.62
CA ALA A 85 10.05 6.59 19.71
C ALA A 85 10.14 5.80 18.40
N ARG A 86 11.37 5.38 18.06
CA ARG A 86 11.62 4.47 16.94
C ARG A 86 10.85 3.16 17.16
N GLY A 87 10.23 2.65 16.11
CA GLY A 87 9.57 1.35 16.13
C GLY A 87 10.52 0.16 15.98
N PRO A 88 9.98 -1.06 16.01
CA PRO A 88 10.74 -2.27 15.71
C PRO A 88 11.30 -2.26 14.30
N ASP A 89 12.31 -3.10 14.06
CA ASP A 89 12.86 -3.30 12.72
C ASP A 89 11.82 -3.94 11.81
N LEU A 90 11.72 -3.39 10.60
CA LEU A 90 10.80 -3.86 9.58
C LEU A 90 11.40 -5.05 8.84
N PRO A 91 10.56 -5.97 8.34
CA PRO A 91 11.03 -7.01 7.44
C PRO A 91 11.67 -6.39 6.18
N PRO A 92 12.62 -7.09 5.54
CA PRO A 92 13.24 -6.60 4.31
C PRO A 92 12.19 -6.38 3.23
N ARG A 93 12.35 -5.29 2.46
CA ARG A 93 11.48 -5.01 1.31
C ARG A 93 11.85 -5.93 0.16
N ILE A 94 11.12 -7.03 0.02
CA ILE A 94 11.28 -7.96 -1.10
C ILE A 94 10.65 -7.31 -2.33
N ARG A 95 11.45 -7.11 -3.37
CA ARG A 95 10.99 -6.69 -4.69
C ARG A 95 11.22 -7.89 -5.62
N PRO A 96 10.24 -8.80 -5.74
CA PRO A 96 10.40 -9.94 -6.63
C PRO A 96 10.62 -9.45 -8.06
N VAL A 97 11.11 -10.30 -8.94
CA VAL A 97 11.22 -10.01 -10.38
C VAL A 97 10.12 -10.77 -11.10
N GLU A 98 9.49 -10.13 -12.09
CA GLU A 98 8.54 -10.83 -12.95
C GLU A 98 9.27 -11.81 -13.86
N PRO A 99 8.73 -13.03 -14.04
CA PRO A 99 9.20 -13.88 -15.10
C PRO A 99 8.86 -13.24 -16.46
N GLU A 100 9.57 -13.70 -17.49
CA GLU A 100 9.27 -13.29 -18.87
C GLU A 100 7.83 -13.64 -19.25
N GLN A 101 7.14 -12.69 -19.86
CA GLN A 101 5.72 -12.81 -20.22
C GLN A 101 5.60 -13.45 -21.60
N ASN A 102 5.72 -14.78 -21.66
CA ASN A 102 5.84 -15.54 -22.90
C ASN A 102 4.50 -15.98 -23.52
N THR A 103 3.37 -15.63 -22.92
CA THR A 103 2.06 -16.07 -23.38
C THR A 103 1.05 -14.93 -23.45
N ARG A 104 0.14 -15.02 -24.41
CA ARG A 104 -1.03 -14.13 -24.46
C ARG A 104 -1.99 -14.49 -23.34
N ARG A 105 -2.50 -13.46 -22.66
CA ARG A 105 -3.61 -13.56 -21.71
C ARG A 105 -4.73 -12.64 -22.15
N THR A 106 -5.97 -13.09 -21.97
CA THR A 106 -7.17 -12.33 -22.29
C THR A 106 -8.07 -12.39 -21.07
N VAL A 107 -8.54 -11.25 -20.60
CA VAL A 107 -9.57 -11.12 -19.57
C VAL A 107 -10.83 -10.61 -20.27
N THR A 108 -11.98 -11.19 -19.94
CA THR A 108 -13.27 -10.77 -20.49
C THR A 108 -14.26 -10.67 -19.35
N LEU A 109 -14.87 -9.50 -19.22
CA LEU A 109 -15.95 -9.24 -18.29
C LEU A 109 -17.26 -9.25 -19.10
N SER A 110 -18.22 -10.05 -18.65
CA SER A 110 -19.53 -10.25 -19.30
C SER A 110 -20.68 -9.85 -18.37
#